data_AF-A0A929K8Y6-F1
#
_entry.id   AF-A0A929K8Y6-F1
#
_cell.length_a   1.000
_cell.length_b   1.000
_cell.length_c   1.000
_cell.angle_alpha   90.00
_cell.angle_beta   90.00
_cell.angle_gamma   90.00
#
_symmetry.space_group_name_H-M   'P 1'
#
loop_
_entity.id
_entity.type
_entity.pdbx_description
1 polymer ?
#
loop_
_entity_poly.entity_id
_entity_poly.type
_entity_poly.pdbx_seq_one_letter_code
_entity_poly.pdbx_strand_id
1 'polypeptide(L)'
;MENTNNIYIIKPVGYHDMEEIIAIFDNRKKAENFIDRFKTRPTDLEIVEAPINPEYIVNKQADPYLVTLRENTNDPVNLAVSDLIEQAEAAAREEYDIFFYNGAKRSEGVFNIMLFSGSEQEALSRAIEKRDETVASGEWDKEYQQKLKKQTKVADHEQDFKRMGG
;
A
#
# COMPACT_ATOMS: atom_id res chain seq x y z
N MET A 1 -6.07 16.84 30.04
CA MET A 1 -5.71 15.42 29.93
C MET A 1 -4.73 15.34 28.79
N GLU A 2 -3.50 14.88 29.02
CA GLU A 2 -2.53 14.67 27.95
C GLU A 2 -3.07 13.55 27.07
N ASN A 3 -3.51 13.88 25.85
CA ASN A 3 -3.76 12.89 24.81
C ASN A 3 -2.41 12.28 24.47
N THR A 4 -2.09 11.13 25.05
CA THR A 4 -1.00 10.31 24.54
C THR A 4 -1.43 9.82 23.16
N ASN A 5 -0.63 10.13 22.13
CA ASN A 5 -0.83 9.66 20.74
C ASN A 5 -0.74 8.13 20.60
N ASN A 6 -0.76 7.38 21.69
CA ASN A 6 -0.53 5.96 21.75
C ASN A 6 -1.73 5.27 22.40
N ILE A 7 -2.06 4.10 21.86
CA ILE A 7 -2.93 3.10 22.47
C ILE A 7 -2.09 1.97 23.06
N TYR A 8 -2.67 1.31 24.05
CA TYR A 8 -2.06 0.19 24.76
C TYR A 8 -2.90 -1.05 24.49
N ILE A 9 -2.36 -1.95 23.67
CA ILE A 9 -3.01 -3.18 23.22
C ILE A 9 -2.55 -4.32 24.13
N ILE A 10 -3.49 -5.07 24.68
CA ILE A 10 -3.21 -6.25 25.51
C ILE A 10 -3.43 -7.50 24.66
N LYS A 11 -2.40 -8.32 24.52
CA LYS A 11 -2.44 -9.59 23.79
C LYS A 11 -1.63 -10.69 24.48
N PRO A 12 -1.81 -11.97 24.12
CA PRO A 12 -0.96 -13.04 24.63
C PRO A 12 0.51 -12.90 24.23
N VAL A 13 1.41 -13.30 25.12
CA VAL A 13 2.86 -13.32 24.88
C VAL A 13 3.18 -14.33 23.78
N GLY A 14 4.01 -13.93 22.81
CA GLY A 14 4.53 -14.82 21.76
C GLY A 14 3.59 -15.07 20.58
N TYR A 15 2.38 -14.49 20.58
CA TYR A 15 1.48 -14.51 19.42
C TYR A 15 1.77 -13.31 18.51
N HIS A 16 1.95 -13.57 17.22
CA HIS A 16 2.28 -12.52 16.24
C HIS A 16 1.04 -11.89 15.58
N ASP A 17 -0.11 -12.56 15.65
CA ASP A 17 -1.33 -12.08 15.00
C ASP A 17 -2.17 -11.21 15.94
N MET A 18 -2.68 -10.10 15.40
CA MET A 18 -3.59 -9.17 16.08
C MET A 18 -5.01 -9.73 16.27
N GLU A 19 -5.28 -10.95 15.80
CA GLU A 19 -6.59 -11.62 15.96
C GLU A 19 -6.86 -12.05 17.42
N GLU A 20 -5.87 -11.99 18.30
CA GLU A 20 -5.99 -12.27 19.74
C GLU A 20 -5.84 -11.02 20.61
N ILE A 21 -6.36 -9.86 20.16
CA ILE A 21 -6.46 -8.66 21.02
C ILE A 21 -7.49 -8.92 22.12
N ILE A 22 -7.04 -8.89 23.38
CA ILE A 22 -7.88 -9.07 24.56
C ILE A 22 -8.54 -7.75 24.97
N ALA A 23 -7.80 -6.66 24.92
CA ALA A 23 -8.28 -5.33 25.30
C ALA A 23 -7.41 -4.22 24.69
N ILE A 24 -7.99 -3.02 24.54
CA ILE A 24 -7.30 -1.81 24.09
C ILE A 24 -7.61 -0.67 25.06
N PHE A 25 -6.58 0.08 25.48
CA PHE A 25 -6.70 1.23 26.37
C PHE A 25 -6.05 2.48 25.78
N ASP A 26 -6.63 3.63 26.12
CA ASP A 26 -6.10 4.98 25.83
C ASP A 26 -5.09 5.46 26.89
N ASN A 27 -4.82 4.64 27.91
CA ASN A 27 -4.03 5.02 29.06
C ASN A 27 -3.25 3.83 29.61
N ARG A 28 -1.92 3.99 29.71
CA ARG A 28 -1.00 2.92 30.16
C ARG A 28 -1.37 2.35 31.52
N LYS A 29 -1.65 3.23 32.49
CA LYS A 29 -1.98 2.83 33.86
C LYS A 29 -3.26 1.99 33.93
N LYS A 30 -4.24 2.27 33.05
CA LYS A 30 -5.44 1.42 32.94
C LYS A 30 -5.11 0.03 32.38
N ALA A 31 -4.21 -0.05 31.40
CA ALA A 31 -3.76 -1.32 30.83
C ALA A 31 -2.98 -2.16 31.85
N GLU A 32 -2.06 -1.54 32.61
CA GLU A 32 -1.32 -2.20 33.70
C GLU A 32 -2.27 -2.73 34.78
N ASN A 33 -3.21 -1.90 35.24
CA ASN A 33 -4.24 -2.33 36.19
C ASN A 33 -5.12 -3.47 35.68
N PHE A 34 -5.33 -3.57 34.36
CA PHE A 34 -6.09 -4.68 33.76
C PHE A 34 -5.33 -6.00 33.90
N ILE A 35 -4.03 -6.02 33.58
CA ILE A 35 -3.19 -7.23 33.75
C ILE A 35 -3.14 -7.63 35.22
N ASP A 36 -2.93 -6.67 36.11
CA ASP A 36 -2.83 -6.91 37.56
C ASP A 36 -4.12 -7.48 38.19
N ARG A 37 -5.27 -7.32 37.52
CA ARG A 37 -6.52 -7.95 37.94
C ARG A 37 -6.44 -9.48 37.86
N PHE A 38 -5.66 -10.03 36.93
CA PHE A 38 -5.53 -11.47 36.70
C PHE A 38 -4.35 -12.05 37.47
N LYS A 39 -4.52 -12.16 38.80
CA LYS A 39 -3.49 -12.62 39.75
C LYS A 39 -2.92 -14.03 39.49
N THR A 40 -3.56 -14.83 38.64
CA THR A 40 -3.19 -16.22 38.33
C THR A 40 -2.65 -16.44 36.93
N ARG A 41 -2.63 -15.40 36.07
CA ARG A 41 -2.15 -15.48 34.67
C ARG A 41 -1.33 -14.26 34.21
N PRO A 42 -0.57 -13.55 35.07
CA PRO A 42 0.09 -12.31 34.65
C PRO A 42 1.21 -12.53 33.62
N THR A 43 1.72 -13.76 33.47
CA THR A 43 2.81 -14.11 32.54
C THR A 43 2.35 -14.35 31.11
N ASP A 44 1.04 -14.47 30.89
CA ASP A 44 0.51 -14.89 29.60
C ASP A 44 0.20 -13.69 28.71
N LEU A 45 0.19 -12.46 29.26
CA LEU A 45 -0.22 -11.24 28.57
C LEU A 45 0.90 -10.21 28.52
N GLU A 46 0.97 -9.48 27.42
CA GLU A 46 1.85 -8.32 27.26
C GLU A 46 1.06 -7.08 26.85
N ILE A 47 1.64 -5.91 27.16
CA ILE A 47 1.15 -4.62 26.68
C ILE A 47 2.03 -4.21 25.51
N VAL A 48 1.43 -4.10 24.33
CA VAL A 48 2.04 -3.48 23.16
C VAL A 48 1.58 -2.04 23.08
N GLU A 49 2.55 -1.12 23.07
CA GLU A 49 2.28 0.30 22.81
C GLU A 49 2.31 0.53 21.29
N ALA A 50 1.22 1.06 20.75
CA ALA A 50 1.09 1.37 19.34
C ALA A 50 0.62 2.82 19.18
N PRO A 51 1.16 3.57 18.21
CA PRO A 51 0.64 4.90 17.91
C PRO A 51 -0.79 4.78 17.38
N ILE A 52 -1.66 5.70 17.81
CA ILE A 52 -2.89 6.01 17.09
C ILE A 52 -2.47 6.48 15.69
N ASN A 53 -3.20 6.09 14.66
CA ASN A 53 -3.06 6.67 13.32
C ASN A 53 -4.12 7.78 13.16
N PRO A 54 -3.87 9.02 13.66
CA PRO A 54 -4.83 10.12 13.51
C PRO A 54 -4.96 10.57 12.06
N GLU A 55 -3.99 10.22 11.21
CA GLU A 55 -3.95 10.56 9.79
C GLU A 55 -4.74 9.55 8.94
N TYR A 56 -5.35 8.53 9.55
CA TYR A 56 -6.17 7.58 8.80
C TYR A 56 -7.38 8.29 8.20
N ILE A 57 -7.42 8.35 6.88
CA ILE A 57 -8.46 9.04 6.12
C ILE A 57 -9.72 8.20 6.16
N VAL A 58 -10.65 8.58 7.05
CA VAL A 58 -11.99 7.99 7.09
C VAL A 58 -12.88 8.73 6.10
N ASN A 59 -12.78 8.39 4.82
CA ASN A 59 -13.79 8.80 3.85
C ASN A 59 -14.95 7.82 3.90
N LYS A 60 -16.03 8.14 4.62
CA LYS A 60 -17.21 7.25 4.73
C LYS A 60 -18.04 7.17 3.45
N GLN A 61 -17.72 7.98 2.46
CA GLN A 61 -18.48 8.14 1.23
C GLN A 61 -17.74 7.56 0.02
N ALA A 62 -16.49 7.13 0.17
CA ALA A 62 -15.67 6.63 -0.91
C ALA A 62 -14.73 5.54 -0.42
N ASP A 63 -14.60 4.50 -1.23
CA ASP A 63 -13.61 3.44 -1.00
C ASP A 63 -12.30 3.79 -1.73
N PRO A 64 -11.14 3.37 -1.19
CA PRO A 64 -9.90 3.42 -1.93
C PRO A 64 -9.90 2.29 -2.97
N TYR A 65 -9.70 2.65 -4.24
CA TYR A 65 -9.64 1.71 -5.36
C TYR A 65 -8.23 1.62 -5.92
N LEU A 66 -7.79 0.40 -6.25
CA LEU A 66 -6.72 0.12 -7.18
C LEU A 66 -7.31 -0.18 -8.56
N VAL A 67 -6.98 0.66 -9.54
CA VAL A 67 -7.35 0.45 -10.94
C VAL A 67 -6.10 0.22 -11.78
N THR A 68 -6.09 -0.88 -12.53
CA THR A 68 -5.02 -1.20 -13.49
C THR A 68 -5.56 -1.20 -14.90
N LEU A 69 -4.94 -0.40 -15.77
CA LEU A 69 -5.32 -0.23 -17.18
C LEU A 69 -4.14 -0.53 -18.12
N ARG A 70 -4.46 -0.97 -19.33
CA ARG A 70 -3.49 -0.95 -20.45
C ARG A 70 -3.61 0.38 -21.20
N GLU A 71 -2.58 0.71 -21.96
CA GLU A 71 -2.47 1.98 -22.70
C GLU A 71 -3.73 2.34 -23.49
N ASN A 72 -4.29 1.37 -24.21
CA ASN A 72 -5.33 1.61 -25.23
C ASN A 72 -6.65 0.85 -24.96
N THR A 73 -6.89 0.37 -23.73
CA THR A 73 -8.10 -0.38 -23.39
C THR A 73 -8.81 0.24 -22.20
N ASN A 74 -10.13 0.41 -22.30
CA ASN A 74 -10.96 0.89 -21.20
C ASN A 74 -11.43 -0.23 -20.26
N ASP A 75 -11.32 -1.48 -20.71
CA ASP A 75 -11.52 -2.64 -19.83
C ASP A 75 -10.33 -2.74 -18.87
N PRO A 76 -10.57 -2.69 -17.54
CA PRO A 76 -9.51 -2.79 -16.56
C PRO A 76 -8.92 -4.20 -16.52
N VAL A 77 -7.60 -4.27 -16.34
CA VAL A 77 -6.91 -5.53 -15.98
C VAL A 77 -7.24 -5.89 -14.54
N ASN A 78 -7.36 -4.88 -13.68
CA ASN A 78 -7.76 -5.02 -12.28
C ASN A 78 -8.59 -3.80 -11.86
N LEU A 79 -9.63 -4.05 -11.07
CA LEU A 79 -10.43 -3.02 -10.39
C LEU A 79 -10.85 -3.64 -9.06
N ALA A 80 -10.29 -3.15 -7.97
CA ALA A 80 -10.53 -3.70 -6.64
C ALA A 80 -10.50 -2.61 -5.58
N VAL A 81 -11.27 -2.80 -4.52
CA VAL A 81 -11.15 -2.01 -3.29
C VAL A 81 -9.88 -2.44 -2.56
N SER A 82 -9.11 -1.45 -2.11
CA SER A 82 -7.89 -1.62 -1.33
C SER A 82 -8.20 -1.75 0.16
N ASP A 83 -7.62 -2.75 0.80
CA ASP A 83 -7.79 -3.06 2.22
C ASP A 83 -6.56 -2.74 3.07
N LEU A 84 -5.46 -2.32 2.43
CA LEU A 84 -4.20 -1.97 3.09
C LEU A 84 -4.12 -0.46 3.39
N ILE A 85 -3.55 -0.10 4.55
CA ILE A 85 -3.38 1.29 4.98
C ILE A 85 -2.52 2.07 3.97
N GLU A 86 -1.43 1.48 3.51
CA GLU A 86 -0.51 2.10 2.56
C GLU A 86 -1.21 2.44 1.24
N GLN A 87 -2.15 1.59 0.82
CA GLN A 87 -2.93 1.80 -0.40
C GLN A 87 -3.98 2.89 -0.22
N ALA A 88 -4.63 2.97 0.95
CA ALA A 88 -5.54 4.07 1.27
C ALA A 88 -4.79 5.42 1.32
N GLU A 89 -3.57 5.44 1.85
CA GLU A 89 -2.70 6.62 1.85
C GLU A 89 -2.24 7.00 0.44
N ALA A 90 -1.89 6.03 -0.40
CA ALA A 90 -1.59 6.23 -1.82
C ALA A 90 -2.81 6.79 -2.57
N ALA A 91 -4.01 6.27 -2.28
CA ALA A 91 -5.26 6.73 -2.86
C ALA A 91 -5.60 8.18 -2.47
N ALA A 92 -5.25 8.60 -1.25
CA ALA A 92 -5.41 9.98 -0.80
C ALA A 92 -4.52 10.96 -1.57
N ARG A 93 -3.37 10.49 -2.06
CA ARG A 93 -2.42 11.27 -2.85
C ARG A 93 -2.64 11.09 -4.36
N GLU A 94 -3.63 10.28 -4.75
CA GLU A 94 -3.87 9.86 -6.13
C GLU A 94 -2.59 9.35 -6.82
N GLU A 95 -1.81 8.56 -6.08
CA GLU A 95 -0.57 7.99 -6.59
C GLU A 95 -0.86 7.03 -7.75
N TYR A 96 -0.05 7.17 -8.81
CA TYR A 96 -0.08 6.29 -9.96
C TYR A 96 1.34 5.90 -10.35
N ASP A 97 1.46 4.77 -11.05
CA ASP A 97 2.69 4.32 -11.65
C ASP A 97 2.45 3.71 -13.04
N ILE A 98 3.51 3.70 -13.84
CA ILE A 98 3.55 3.03 -15.14
C ILE A 98 4.63 1.97 -15.07
N PHE A 99 4.25 0.72 -15.32
CA PHE A 99 5.19 -0.38 -15.25
C PHE A 99 5.18 -1.21 -16.53
N PHE A 100 6.37 -1.70 -16.90
CA PHE A 100 6.58 -2.60 -18.04
C PHE A 100 7.30 -3.85 -17.56
N TYR A 101 6.66 -5.01 -17.74
CA TYR A 101 7.28 -6.30 -17.43
C TYR A 101 8.56 -6.53 -18.25
N ASN A 102 9.43 -7.42 -17.76
CA ASN A 102 10.65 -7.75 -18.48
C ASN A 102 10.31 -8.35 -19.87
N GLY A 103 10.97 -7.88 -20.92
CA GLY A 103 10.67 -8.26 -22.31
C GLY A 103 9.40 -7.64 -22.89
N ALA A 104 8.60 -6.91 -22.10
CA ALA A 104 7.37 -6.30 -22.59
C ALA A 104 7.63 -5.24 -23.66
N LYS A 105 6.77 -5.23 -24.68
CA LYS A 105 6.68 -4.15 -25.67
C LYS A 105 6.10 -2.88 -25.03
N ARG A 106 6.32 -1.73 -25.66
CA ARG A 106 5.73 -0.45 -25.24
C ARG A 106 4.20 -0.53 -25.04
N SER A 107 3.50 -1.27 -25.89
CA SER A 107 2.05 -1.44 -25.84
C SER A 107 1.57 -2.40 -24.74
N GLU A 108 2.49 -3.10 -24.06
CA GLU A 108 2.21 -4.09 -23.02
C GLU A 108 2.45 -3.53 -21.62
N GLY A 109 2.70 -2.22 -21.50
CA GLY A 109 2.76 -1.52 -20.22
C GLY A 109 1.40 -1.48 -19.54
N VAL A 110 1.44 -1.34 -18.22
CA VAL A 110 0.26 -1.13 -17.37
C VAL A 110 0.39 0.19 -16.64
N PHE A 111 -0.74 0.86 -16.48
CA PHE A 111 -0.92 2.02 -15.61
C PHE A 111 -1.70 1.58 -14.40
N ASN A 112 -1.15 1.75 -13.20
CA ASN A 112 -1.91 1.57 -11.97
C ASN A 112 -2.15 2.93 -11.34
N ILE A 113 -3.33 3.10 -10.78
CA ILE A 113 -3.66 4.26 -9.96
C ILE A 113 -4.41 3.82 -8.72
N MET A 114 -4.05 4.42 -7.60
CA MET A 114 -4.78 4.36 -6.34
C MET A 114 -5.60 5.64 -6.23
N LEU A 115 -6.91 5.56 -6.00
CA LEU A 115 -7.76 6.75 -5.83
C LEU A 115 -8.99 6.45 -4.99
N PHE A 116 -9.51 7.46 -4.28
CA PHE A 116 -10.80 7.36 -3.61
C PHE A 116 -11.95 7.62 -4.58
N SER A 117 -12.99 6.78 -4.56
CA SER A 117 -14.20 7.00 -5.36
C SER A 117 -15.46 6.48 -4.68
N GLY A 118 -16.62 7.07 -5.00
CA GLY A 118 -17.91 6.65 -4.45
C GLY A 118 -18.47 5.39 -5.10
N SER A 119 -17.88 4.92 -6.21
CA SER A 119 -18.26 3.69 -6.90
C SER A 119 -17.16 3.17 -7.82
N GLU A 120 -17.22 1.88 -8.16
CA GLU A 120 -16.35 1.25 -9.17
C GLU A 120 -16.39 1.96 -10.53
N GLN A 121 -17.58 2.39 -10.96
CA GLN A 121 -17.76 3.03 -12.26
C GLN A 121 -17.09 4.42 -12.31
N GLU A 122 -17.23 5.19 -11.24
CA GLU A 122 -16.56 6.48 -11.10
C GLU A 122 -15.04 6.28 -10.99
N ALA A 123 -14.58 5.27 -10.24
CA ALA A 123 -13.16 4.95 -10.13
C ALA A 123 -12.52 4.63 -11.49
N LEU A 124 -13.18 3.77 -12.27
CA LEU A 124 -12.73 3.40 -13.60
C LEU A 124 -12.70 4.59 -14.55
N SER A 125 -13.74 5.45 -14.53
CA SER A 125 -13.79 6.65 -15.37
C SER A 125 -12.62 7.58 -15.09
N ARG A 126 -12.35 7.86 -13.81
CA ARG A 126 -11.23 8.73 -13.39
C ARG A 126 -9.87 8.12 -13.73
N ALA A 127 -9.72 6.81 -13.57
CA ALA A 127 -8.49 6.12 -13.94
C ALA A 127 -8.21 6.17 -15.45
N ILE A 128 -9.26 6.04 -16.28
CA ILE A 128 -9.16 6.18 -17.74
C ILE A 128 -8.71 7.60 -18.12
N GLU A 129 -9.36 8.63 -17.55
CA GLU A 129 -9.00 10.02 -17.79
C GLU A 129 -7.53 10.27 -17.43
N LYS A 130 -7.10 9.82 -16.25
CA LYS A 130 -5.72 10.03 -15.80
C LYS A 130 -4.70 9.32 -16.68
N ARG A 131 -4.97 8.06 -17.06
CA ARG A 131 -4.12 7.31 -17.99
C ARG A 131 -3.98 8.06 -19.31
N ASP A 132 -5.09 8.56 -19.88
CA ASP A 132 -5.09 9.23 -21.17
C ASP A 132 -4.29 10.54 -21.13
N GLU A 133 -4.37 11.29 -20.03
CA GLU A 133 -3.50 12.45 -19.76
C GLU A 133 -2.01 12.05 -19.72
N THR A 134 -1.68 10.97 -19.02
CA THR A 134 -0.31 10.45 -18.89
C THR A 134 0.26 9.95 -20.23
N VAL A 135 -0.58 9.37 -21.08
CA VAL A 135 -0.20 9.00 -22.45
C VAL A 135 0.02 10.25 -23.30
N ALA A 136 -0.91 11.21 -23.26
CA ALA A 136 -0.84 12.45 -24.03
C ALA A 136 0.36 13.34 -23.63
N SER A 137 0.78 13.30 -22.35
CA SER A 137 1.94 14.04 -21.85
C SER A 137 3.30 13.42 -22.24
N GLY A 138 3.28 12.22 -22.84
CA GLY A 138 4.47 11.45 -23.19
C GLY A 138 5.19 10.83 -21.99
N GLU A 139 4.56 10.81 -20.81
CA GLU A 139 5.11 10.16 -19.62
C GLU A 139 5.20 8.64 -19.78
N TRP A 140 4.20 8.03 -20.44
CA TRP A 140 4.24 6.62 -20.85
C TRP A 140 5.52 6.26 -21.62
N ASP A 141 5.87 7.11 -22.60
CA ASP A 141 7.09 6.95 -23.39
C ASP A 141 8.35 7.11 -22.56
N LYS A 142 8.39 8.10 -21.67
CA LYS A 142 9.52 8.31 -20.77
C LYS A 142 9.78 7.09 -19.90
N GLU A 143 8.75 6.51 -19.30
CA GLU A 143 8.88 5.32 -18.46
C GLU A 143 9.34 4.10 -19.26
N TYR A 144 8.83 3.91 -20.49
CA TYR A 144 9.32 2.85 -21.37
C TYR A 144 10.82 3.00 -21.69
N GLN A 145 11.27 4.22 -22.01
CA GLN A 145 12.68 4.50 -22.27
C GLN A 145 13.56 4.27 -21.02
N GLN A 146 13.07 4.65 -19.83
CA GLN A 146 13.77 4.36 -18.58
C GLN A 146 13.92 2.85 -18.35
N LYS A 147 12.87 2.08 -18.61
CA LYS A 147 12.93 0.60 -18.54
C LYS A 147 13.98 0.04 -19.49
N LEU A 148 14.02 0.49 -20.75
CA LEU A 148 15.04 0.03 -21.71
C LEU A 148 16.46 0.32 -21.19
N LYS A 149 16.72 1.52 -20.66
CA LYS A 149 18.02 1.87 -20.07
C LYS A 149 18.40 0.97 -18.89
N LYS A 150 17.44 0.65 -18.01
CA LYS A 150 17.67 -0.25 -16.87
C LYS A 150 18.02 -1.66 -17.36
N GLN A 151 17.36 -2.16 -18.40
CA GLN A 151 17.65 -3.48 -18.98
C GLN A 151 19.04 -3.56 -19.61
N THR A 152 19.45 -2.53 -20.36
CA THR A 152 20.79 -2.49 -20.95
C THR A 152 21.88 -2.52 -19.88
N LYS A 153 21.73 -1.74 -18.80
CA LYS A 153 22.71 -1.73 -17.69
C LYS A 153 22.85 -3.09 -17.00
N VAL A 154 21.75 -3.81 -16.80
CA VAL A 154 21.80 -5.16 -16.20
C VAL A 154 22.54 -6.12 -17.13
N ALA A 155 22.26 -6.08 -18.43
CA ALA A 155 22.94 -6.91 -19.42
C ALA A 155 24.45 -6.63 -19.48
N ASP A 156 24.86 -5.36 -19.39
CA ASP A 156 26.29 -4.97 -19.38
C ASP A 156 27.00 -5.49 -18.11
N HIS A 157 26.37 -5.35 -16.93
CA HIS A 157 26.93 -5.87 -15.69
C HIS A 157 27.07 -7.40 -15.70
N GLU A 158 26.10 -8.14 -16.23
CA GLU A 158 26.21 -9.61 -16.35
C GLU A 158 27.36 -10.05 -17.28
N GLN A 159 27.63 -9.29 -18.34
CA GLN A 159 28.76 -9.58 -19.23
C GLN A 159 30.12 -9.30 -18.57
N ASP A 160 30.23 -8.23 -17.81
CA ASP A 160 31.46 -7.89 -17.08
C ASP A 160 31.77 -8.90 -15.97
N PHE A 161 30.75 -9.38 -15.24
CA PHE A 161 30.92 -10.46 -14.26
C PHE A 161 31.41 -11.77 -14.92
N LYS A 162 30.90 -12.13 -16.09
CA LYS A 162 31.38 -13.31 -16.84
C LYS A 162 32.81 -13.17 -17.35
N ARG A 163 33.27 -11.95 -17.64
CA ARG A 163 34.66 -11.67 -18.06
C ARG A 163 35.66 -11.68 -16.90
N MET A 164 35.22 -11.37 -15.68
CA MET A 164 36.08 -11.35 -14.49
C MET A 164 36.18 -12.70 -13.76
N GLY A 165 35.31 -13.65 -14.08
CA GLY A 165 35.27 -14.98 -13.46
C GLY A 165 35.77 -16.14 -14.34
N GLY A 166 36.44 -15.85 -15.47
CA GLY A 166 36.98 -16.84 -16.42
C GLY A 166 38.49 -16.77 -16.55
#